data_AF-A0A0R3WVX6-F1
#
_entry.id   AF-A0A0R3WVX6-F1
#
_cell.length_a   1.000
_cell.length_b   1.000
_cell.length_c   1.000
_cell.angle_alpha   90.00
_cell.angle_beta   90.00
_cell.angle_gamma   90.00
#
_symmetry.space_group_name_H-M   'P 1'
#
loop_
_entity.id
_entity.type
_entity.pdbx_description
1 polymer ?
#
loop_
_entity_poly.entity_id
_entity_poly.type
_entity_poly.pdbx_seq_one_letter_code
_entity_poly.pdbx_strand_id
1 'polypeptide(L)'
;MKTGSSGAFVKYLLSGAVVLRLGLFVFSLWQDATRWPDGQLRFTDVDYDVFTDAAKAMAMGANIYETRPTYRYSPLIALILCPGYFISSVFRLSAPFYSVAYAFGKVVFLSADIFCALLQRSIILTENAASRS
;
A
#
# COMPACT_ATOMS: atom_id res chain seq x y z
N MET A 1 11.53 -16.46 -37.94
CA MET A 1 11.18 -16.75 -36.52
C MET A 1 10.51 -15.50 -35.95
N LYS A 2 9.18 -15.53 -35.71
CA LYS A 2 8.38 -14.33 -35.41
C LYS A 2 8.69 -13.76 -34.02
N THR A 3 9.49 -12.69 -33.97
CA THR A 3 9.78 -11.90 -32.76
C THR A 3 8.69 -10.86 -32.43
N GLY A 4 7.54 -10.88 -33.12
CA GLY A 4 6.44 -9.93 -32.90
C GLY A 4 5.52 -10.23 -31.72
N SER A 5 5.60 -11.41 -31.10
CA SER A 5 4.64 -11.86 -30.07
C SER A 5 5.00 -11.40 -28.65
N SER A 6 6.30 -11.27 -28.33
CA SER A 6 6.74 -10.97 -26.96
C SER A 6 6.30 -9.59 -26.45
N GLY A 7 6.28 -8.57 -27.31
CA GLY A 7 5.88 -7.22 -26.90
C GLY A 7 4.39 -7.12 -26.54
N ALA A 8 3.53 -7.77 -27.33
CA ALA A 8 2.09 -7.82 -27.06
C ALA A 8 1.78 -8.64 -25.80
N PHE A 9 2.42 -9.81 -25.65
CA PHE A 9 2.27 -10.66 -24.47
C PHE A 9 2.63 -9.92 -23.16
N VAL A 10 3.77 -9.22 -23.14
CA VAL A 10 4.18 -8.42 -21.97
C VAL A 10 3.18 -7.30 -21.67
N LYS A 11 2.63 -6.63 -22.69
CA LYS A 11 1.59 -5.61 -22.50
C LYS A 11 0.33 -6.19 -21.86
N TYR A 12 -0.15 -7.34 -22.33
CA TYR A 12 -1.31 -8.00 -21.74
C TYR A 12 -1.03 -8.45 -20.30
N LEU A 13 0.15 -9.01 -20.03
CA LEU A 13 0.55 -9.41 -18.69
C LEU A 13 0.58 -8.22 -17.72
N LEU A 14 1.19 -7.10 -18.13
CA LEU A 14 1.23 -5.88 -17.31
C LEU A 14 -0.16 -5.28 -17.11
N SER A 15 -0.99 -5.23 -18.15
CA SER A 15 -2.37 -4.76 -18.04
C SER A 15 -3.18 -5.63 -17.07
N GLY A 16 -3.07 -6.96 -17.19
CA GLY A 16 -3.73 -7.90 -16.26
C GLY A 16 -3.24 -7.72 -14.83
N ALA A 17 -1.94 -7.49 -14.63
CA ALA A 17 -1.35 -7.25 -13.32
C ALA A 17 -1.86 -5.95 -12.66
N VAL A 18 -2.12 -4.90 -13.44
CA VAL A 18 -2.74 -3.66 -12.95
C VAL A 18 -4.21 -3.88 -12.60
N VAL A 19 -4.98 -4.54 -13.48
CA VAL A 19 -6.39 -4.84 -13.23
C VAL A 19 -6.57 -5.69 -11.98
N LEU A 20 -5.75 -6.73 -11.81
CA LEU A 20 -5.77 -7.58 -10.60
C LEU A 20 -5.53 -6.75 -9.33
N ARG A 21 -4.53 -5.87 -9.34
CA ARG A 21 -4.22 -4.98 -8.21
C ARG A 21 -5.35 -4.03 -7.87
N LEU A 22 -5.98 -3.43 -8.87
CA LEU A 22 -7.15 -2.57 -8.68
C LEU A 22 -8.33 -3.38 -8.11
N GLY A 23 -8.55 -4.60 -8.60
CA GLY A 23 -9.56 -5.53 -8.06
C GLY A 23 -9.30 -5.88 -6.60
N LEU A 24 -8.06 -6.23 -6.25
CA LEU A 24 -7.65 -6.52 -4.87
C LEU A 24 -7.74 -5.28 -3.97
N PHE A 25 -7.43 -4.09 -4.50
CA PHE A 25 -7.61 -2.84 -3.76
C PHE A 25 -9.08 -2.59 -3.43
N VAL A 26 -9.99 -2.71 -4.41
CA VAL A 26 -11.44 -2.57 -4.18
C VAL A 26 -11.94 -3.65 -3.21
N PHE A 27 -11.50 -4.90 -3.40
CA PHE A 27 -11.81 -6.00 -2.49
C PHE A 27 -11.35 -5.68 -1.06
N SER A 28 -10.17 -5.10 -0.88
CA SER A 28 -9.67 -4.71 0.44
C SER A 28 -10.54 -3.64 1.10
N LEU A 29 -11.11 -2.70 0.34
CA LEU A 29 -12.01 -1.67 0.88
C LEU A 29 -13.34 -2.29 1.30
N TRP A 30 -13.88 -3.18 0.47
CA TRP A 30 -15.10 -3.92 0.80
C TRP A 30 -14.90 -4.80 2.03
N GLN A 31 -13.79 -5.55 2.09
CA GLN A 31 -13.45 -6.42 3.20
C GLN A 31 -13.36 -5.64 4.53
N ASP A 32 -12.73 -4.46 4.53
CA ASP A 32 -12.62 -3.62 5.72
C ASP A 32 -13.95 -3.03 6.18
N ALA A 33 -14.88 -2.77 5.25
CA ALA A 33 -16.22 -2.28 5.54
C ALA A 33 -17.13 -3.41 6.04
N THR A 34 -17.01 -4.60 5.46
CA THR A 34 -17.89 -5.74 5.76
C THR A 34 -17.50 -6.47 7.03
N ARG A 35 -16.22 -6.43 7.47
CA ARG A 35 -15.64 -7.12 8.65
C ARG A 35 -16.40 -8.40 9.03
N TRP A 36 -15.90 -9.57 8.62
CA TRP A 36 -16.49 -10.89 8.88
C TRP A 36 -17.12 -10.97 10.30
N PRO A 37 -18.33 -11.57 10.47
CA PRO A 37 -19.23 -11.36 11.62
C PRO A 37 -18.62 -11.41 13.02
N ASP A 38 -17.50 -12.10 13.21
CA ASP A 38 -16.86 -12.30 14.51
C ASP A 38 -15.65 -11.37 14.76
N GLY A 39 -15.24 -10.54 13.78
CA GLY A 39 -14.09 -9.63 13.89
C GLY A 39 -12.72 -10.30 14.10
N GLN A 40 -12.68 -11.64 14.16
CA GLN A 40 -11.48 -12.43 14.50
C GLN A 40 -10.58 -12.71 13.31
N LEU A 41 -11.12 -12.84 12.09
CA LEU A 41 -10.30 -13.10 10.91
C LEU A 41 -9.78 -11.79 10.30
N ARG A 42 -8.90 -11.13 11.06
CA ARG A 42 -8.04 -10.08 10.55
C ARG A 42 -7.01 -10.77 9.64
N PHE A 43 -7.23 -10.73 8.32
CA PHE A 43 -6.16 -11.02 7.36
C PHE A 43 -5.14 -9.88 7.42
N THR A 44 -4.32 -9.88 8.47
CA THR A 44 -3.30 -8.86 8.74
C THR A 44 -1.93 -9.50 8.74
N ASP A 45 -1.48 -10.03 7.59
CA ASP A 45 -0.04 -10.22 7.37
C ASP A 45 0.64 -8.87 7.08
N VAL A 46 -0.14 -7.87 6.62
CA VAL A 46 0.27 -6.47 6.60
C VAL A 46 -0.39 -5.78 7.79
N ASP A 47 0.44 -5.29 8.70
CA ASP A 47 0.09 -4.54 9.90
C ASP A 47 -0.44 -3.13 9.59
N TYR A 48 -1.35 -3.02 8.60
CA TYR A 48 -1.86 -1.76 8.07
C TYR A 48 -2.59 -0.92 9.13
N ASP A 49 -3.38 -1.56 9.99
CA ASP A 49 -4.02 -0.91 11.14
C ASP A 49 -2.97 -0.36 12.12
N VAL A 50 -1.87 -1.09 12.33
CA VAL A 50 -0.78 -0.69 13.24
C VAL A 50 -0.03 0.51 12.68
N PHE A 51 0.23 0.54 11.36
CA PHE A 51 0.79 1.71 10.68
C PHE A 51 -0.13 2.92 10.74
N THR A 52 -1.42 2.69 10.53
CA THR A 52 -2.46 3.72 10.59
C THR A 52 -2.58 4.34 11.97
N ASP A 53 -2.58 3.54 13.04
CA ASP A 53 -2.65 4.02 14.41
C ASP A 53 -1.39 4.82 14.78
N ALA A 54 -0.21 4.36 14.37
CA ALA A 54 1.03 5.10 14.56
C ALA A 54 1.05 6.43 13.79
N ALA A 55 0.55 6.45 12.55
CA ALA A 55 0.47 7.66 11.74
C ALA A 55 -0.48 8.69 12.36
N LYS A 56 -1.59 8.25 12.96
CA LYS A 56 -2.48 9.12 13.75
C LYS A 56 -1.80 9.67 14.99
N ALA A 57 -1.09 8.82 15.74
CA ALA A 57 -0.35 9.25 16.91
C ALA A 57 0.66 10.34 16.54
N MET A 58 1.44 10.12 15.47
CA MET A 58 2.34 11.14 14.92
C MET A 58 1.60 12.43 14.54
N ALA A 59 0.47 12.33 13.83
CA ALA A 59 -0.30 13.49 13.40
C ALA A 59 -0.86 14.32 14.57
N MET A 60 -1.15 13.67 15.70
CA MET A 60 -1.59 14.33 16.95
C MET A 60 -0.43 14.81 17.83
N GLY A 61 0.83 14.59 17.42
CA GLY A 61 2.00 14.90 18.24
C GLY A 61 2.18 13.98 19.45
N ALA A 62 1.51 12.82 19.46
CA ALA A 62 1.62 11.82 20.52
C ALA A 62 2.76 10.83 20.26
N ASN A 63 3.26 10.21 21.33
CA ASN A 63 4.26 9.14 21.23
C ASN A 63 3.63 7.87 20.63
N ILE A 64 4.18 7.40 19.51
CA ILE A 64 3.72 6.21 18.79
C ILE A 64 3.76 4.97 19.67
N TYR A 65 4.85 4.79 20.42
CA TYR A 65 5.10 3.58 21.18
C TYR A 65 4.27 3.52 22.47
N GLU A 66 3.82 4.67 22.98
CA GLU A 66 2.88 4.74 24.11
C GLU A 66 1.44 4.50 23.65
N THR A 67 1.02 5.15 22.56
CA THR A 67 -0.34 5.02 22.00
C THR A 67 -0.58 3.69 21.32
N ARG A 68 0.45 3.08 20.73
CA ARG A 68 0.42 1.76 20.10
C ARG A 68 1.63 0.91 20.54
N PRO A 69 1.58 0.26 21.72
CA PRO A 69 2.68 -0.55 22.24
C PRO A 69 3.08 -1.77 21.38
N THR A 70 2.18 -2.22 20.50
CA THR A 70 2.43 -3.31 19.56
C THR A 70 3.09 -2.85 18.26
N TYR A 71 3.43 -1.57 18.13
CA TYR A 71 4.13 -1.03 16.96
C TYR A 71 5.60 -1.47 16.94
N ARG A 72 5.94 -2.38 16.01
CA ARG A 72 7.28 -3.01 15.90
C ARG A 72 8.09 -2.54 14.70
N TYR A 73 7.58 -1.55 13.96
CA TYR A 73 8.15 -1.13 12.69
C TYR A 73 8.92 0.19 12.81
N SER A 74 9.63 0.55 11.73
CA SER A 74 10.29 1.84 11.64
C SER A 74 9.25 2.98 11.65
N PRO A 75 9.41 4.01 12.51
CA PRO A 75 8.58 5.22 12.50
C PRO A 75 8.49 5.90 11.14
N LEU A 76 9.44 5.65 10.24
CA LEU A 76 9.44 6.21 8.89
C LEU A 76 8.20 5.81 8.09
N ILE A 77 7.68 4.59 8.27
CA ILE A 77 6.43 4.16 7.60
C ILE A 77 5.25 4.99 8.12
N ALA A 78 5.15 5.17 9.44
CA ALA A 78 4.12 6.02 10.02
C ALA A 78 4.25 7.48 9.55
N LEU A 79 5.48 7.98 9.38
CA LEU A 79 5.74 9.33 8.87
C LEU A 79 5.25 9.52 7.44
N ILE A 80 5.43 8.53 6.56
CA ILE A 80 4.93 8.60 5.18
C ILE A 80 3.39 8.64 5.14
N LEU A 81 2.73 7.96 6.07
CA LEU A 81 1.26 7.95 6.17
C LEU A 81 0.69 9.16 6.92
N CYS A 82 1.50 9.79 7.77
CA CYS A 82 1.12 10.90 8.64
C CYS A 82 0.42 12.06 7.90
N PRO A 83 0.86 12.54 6.72
CA PRO A 83 0.21 13.67 6.03
C PRO A 83 -1.30 13.47 5.79
N GLY A 84 -1.75 12.25 5.51
CA GLY A 84 -3.16 11.94 5.33
C GLY A 84 -3.98 12.19 6.61
N TYR A 85 -3.42 11.84 7.77
CA TYR A 85 -4.04 12.03 9.08
C TYR A 85 -3.81 13.44 9.65
N PHE A 86 -2.71 14.09 9.28
CA PHE A 86 -2.39 15.47 9.68
C PHE A 86 -3.40 16.46 9.10
N ILE A 87 -3.75 16.34 7.82
CA ILE A 87 -4.80 17.18 7.22
C ILE A 87 -6.14 16.97 7.95
N SER A 88 -6.49 15.71 8.23
CA SER A 88 -7.72 15.38 8.97
C SER A 88 -7.79 16.06 10.34
N SER A 89 -6.69 15.99 11.10
CA SER A 89 -6.61 16.51 12.47
C SER A 89 -6.51 18.04 12.52
N VAL A 90 -5.72 18.66 11.65
CA VAL A 90 -5.55 20.11 11.58
C VAL A 90 -6.85 20.82 11.21
N PHE A 91 -7.58 20.31 10.20
CA PHE A 91 -8.81 20.93 9.73
C PHE A 91 -10.07 20.45 10.48
N ARG A 92 -9.92 19.61 11.51
CA ARG A 92 -11.02 18.98 12.26
C ARG A 92 -12.09 18.38 11.33
N LEU A 93 -11.63 17.67 10.30
CA LEU A 93 -12.50 17.15 9.26
C LEU A 93 -13.39 16.01 9.80
N SER A 94 -14.58 15.91 9.24
CA SER A 94 -15.60 14.94 9.62
C SER A 94 -15.13 13.48 9.45
N ALA A 95 -15.81 12.55 10.13
CA ALA A 95 -15.58 11.10 10.03
C ALA A 95 -15.24 10.51 8.63
N PRO A 96 -15.87 10.92 7.50
CA PRO A 96 -15.50 10.40 6.17
C PRO A 96 -14.04 10.67 5.77
N PHE A 97 -13.42 11.73 6.30
CA PHE A 97 -12.04 12.07 5.96
C PHE A 97 -11.03 11.05 6.54
N TYR A 98 -11.41 10.37 7.62
CA TYR A 98 -10.65 9.24 8.14
C TYR A 98 -10.55 8.09 7.13
N SER A 99 -11.65 7.78 6.44
CA SER A 99 -11.68 6.76 5.39
C SER A 99 -10.82 7.16 4.19
N VAL A 100 -10.74 8.47 3.88
CA VAL A 100 -9.86 8.99 2.83
C VAL A 100 -8.39 8.83 3.22
N ALA A 101 -8.01 9.21 4.44
CA ALA A 101 -6.66 9.00 4.97
C ALA A 101 -6.29 7.50 5.02
N TYR A 102 -7.26 6.64 5.37
CA TYR A 102 -7.10 5.19 5.36
C TYR A 102 -6.96 4.62 3.94
N ALA A 103 -7.66 5.16 2.95
CA ALA A 103 -7.46 4.77 1.55
C ALA A 103 -6.11 5.27 1.01
N PHE A 104 -5.68 6.47 1.43
CA PHE A 104 -4.40 7.05 1.02
C PHE A 104 -3.23 6.13 1.34
N GLY A 105 -3.15 5.59 2.56
CA GLY A 105 -2.04 4.69 2.89
C GLY A 105 -2.04 3.40 2.07
N LYS A 106 -3.21 2.84 1.74
CA LYS A 106 -3.30 1.69 0.83
C LYS A 106 -2.79 2.02 -0.57
N VAL A 107 -3.09 3.22 -1.07
CA VAL A 107 -2.56 3.71 -2.35
C VAL A 107 -1.05 3.89 -2.30
N VAL A 108 -0.49 4.37 -1.17
CA VAL A 108 0.96 4.46 -0.97
C VAL A 108 1.60 3.08 -1.06
N PHE A 109 1.07 2.07 -0.35
CA PHE A 109 1.60 0.70 -0.40
C PHE A 109 1.48 0.09 -1.81
N LEU A 110 0.35 0.30 -2.48
CA LEU A 110 0.16 -0.16 -3.85
C LEU A 110 1.14 0.50 -4.82
N SER A 111 1.41 1.80 -4.65
CA SER A 111 2.38 2.53 -5.46
C SER A 111 3.80 2.03 -5.24
N ALA A 112 4.17 1.75 -3.98
CA ALA A 112 5.46 1.16 -3.63
C ALA A 112 5.63 -0.25 -4.23
N ASP A 113 4.59 -1.09 -4.20
CA ASP A 113 4.61 -2.41 -4.86
C ASP A 113 4.87 -2.29 -6.36
N ILE A 114 4.15 -1.41 -7.05
CA ILE A 114 4.34 -1.16 -8.48
C ILE A 114 5.76 -0.66 -8.75
N PHE A 115 6.27 0.26 -7.94
CA PHE A 115 7.63 0.77 -8.07
C PHE A 115 8.68 -0.35 -7.92
N CYS A 116 8.56 -1.18 -6.88
CA CYS A 116 9.42 -2.35 -6.68
C CYS A 116 9.36 -3.31 -7.87
N ALA A 117 8.18 -3.57 -8.42
CA ALA A 117 8.02 -4.43 -9.60
C ALA A 117 8.71 -3.84 -10.85
N LEU A 118 8.63 -2.52 -11.06
CA LEU A 118 9.33 -1.84 -12.16
C LEU A 118 10.85 -1.88 -11.97
N LEU A 119 11.34 -1.71 -10.75
CA LEU A 119 12.76 -1.84 -10.43
C LEU A 119 13.25 -3.27 -10.69
N GLN A 120 12.56 -4.29 -10.20
CA GLN A 120 12.89 -5.70 -10.47
C GLN A 120 12.95 -5.98 -11.96
N ARG A 121 11.96 -5.49 -12.73
CA ARG A 121 11.97 -5.60 -14.19
C ARG A 121 13.21 -4.94 -14.80
N SER A 122 13.59 -3.75 -14.35
CA SER A 122 14.77 -3.04 -14.87
C SER A 122 16.06 -3.81 -14.61
N ILE A 123 16.22 -4.39 -13.42
CA ILE A 123 17.39 -5.18 -13.02
C ILE A 123 17.52 -6.41 -13.93
N ILE A 124 16.42 -7.16 -14.10
CA ILE A 124 16.38 -8.36 -14.95
C ILE A 124 16.75 -8.02 -16.40
N LEU A 125 16.31 -6.87 -16.93
CA LEU A 125 16.65 -6.48 -18.29
C LEU A 125 18.13 -6.13 -18.44
N THR A 126 18.72 -5.44 -17.47
CA THR A 126 20.15 -5.10 -17.48
C THR A 126 21.03 -6.34 -17.35
N GLU A 127 20.68 -7.28 -16.47
CA GLU A 127 21.41 -8.55 -16.30
C GLU A 127 21.36 -9.43 -17.57
N ASN A 128 20.20 -9.50 -18.22
CA ASN A 128 20.05 -10.20 -19.49
C ASN A 128 20.82 -9.55 -20.65
N ALA A 129 21.04 -8.23 -20.60
CA ALA A 129 21.86 -7.54 -21.60
C ALA A 129 23.36 -7.83 -21.38
N ALA A 130 23.81 -7.79 -20.11
CA ALA A 130 25.19 -8.06 -19.73
C ALA A 130 25.62 -9.53 -19.96
N SER A 131 24.71 -10.49 -19.79
CA SER A 131 25.00 -11.92 -20.06
C SER A 131 25.05 -12.28 -21.55
N ARG A 132 24.61 -11.39 -22.44
CA ARG A 132 24.61 -11.57 -23.89
C ARG A 132 25.79 -10.90 -24.61
N SER A 133 26.58 -10.08 -23.90
CA SER A 133 27.82 -9.46 -24.37
C SER A 133 29.03 -10.29 -23.96
#